data_AF-A0A3P6RI41-F1
#
_entry.id   AF-A0A3P6RI41-F1
#
_cell.length_a   1.000
_cell.length_b   1.000
_cell.length_c   1.000
_cell.angle_alpha   90.00
_cell.angle_beta   90.00
_cell.angle_gamma   90.00
#
_symmetry.space_group_name_H-M   'P 1'
#
loop_
_entity.id
_entity.type
_entity.pdbx_description
1 polymer ?
#
loop_
_entity_poly.entity_id
_entity_poly.type
_entity_poly.pdbx_seq_one_letter_code
_entity_poly.pdbx_strand_id
1 'polypeptide(L)'
;MIARHYATESIVYLLASNMDRGIQDYQLEAAIGKVAASENAWWVCDEAIQLHGGMGFMTETGLERVMRDLRIFRIFEGANDVMRLFVALTGAQHAGKHLQQVAKDIKAGAIGTLFGQVIKRATGRSTGGDFEAVVDPALVESAKELDSCIKEFGKTIEKLLMKYRKGIIGWFKRLF
;
A
#
# COMPACT_ATOMS: atom_id res chain seq x y z
N MET A 1 18.73 -2.23 -7.32
CA MET A 1 18.65 -3.36 -6.35
C MET A 1 18.56 -2.89 -4.91
N ILE A 2 19.55 -2.15 -4.39
CA ILE A 2 19.62 -1.73 -2.98
C ILE A 2 18.40 -0.93 -2.50
N ALA A 3 17.92 0.05 -3.27
CA ALA A 3 16.76 0.85 -2.88
C ALA A 3 15.49 0.01 -2.60
N ARG A 4 15.24 -1.04 -3.40
CA ARG A 4 14.11 -1.96 -3.18
C ARG A 4 14.31 -2.84 -1.96
N HIS A 5 15.55 -3.27 -1.71
CA HIS A 5 15.90 -4.03 -0.53
C HIS A 5 15.69 -3.19 0.74
N TYR A 6 16.23 -1.97 0.77
CA TYR A 6 16.05 -1.02 1.87
C TYR A 6 14.57 -0.71 2.15
N ALA A 7 13.77 -0.46 1.11
CA ALA A 7 12.33 -0.22 1.26
C ALA A 7 11.60 -1.45 1.84
N THR A 8 11.95 -2.66 1.37
CA THR A 8 11.36 -3.91 1.86
C THR A 8 11.70 -4.14 3.34
N GLU A 9 12.98 -4.01 3.67
CA GLU A 9 13.48 -4.13 5.04
C GLU A 9 12.77 -3.14 5.97
N SER A 10 12.68 -1.87 5.56
CA SER A 10 12.00 -0.82 6.33
C SER A 10 10.53 -1.16 6.60
N ILE A 11 9.79 -1.66 5.60
CA ILE A 11 8.38 -2.06 5.76
C ILE A 11 8.25 -3.22 6.75
N VAL A 12 9.10 -4.25 6.63
CA VAL A 12 9.02 -5.44 7.47
C VAL A 12 9.36 -5.11 8.93
N TYR A 13 10.38 -4.30 9.18
CA TYR A 13 10.71 -3.88 10.55
C TYR A 13 9.66 -2.93 11.15
N LEU A 14 9.07 -2.04 10.34
CA LEU A 14 7.97 -1.19 10.79
C LEU A 14 6.76 -2.04 11.21
N LEU A 15 6.43 -3.06 10.43
CA LEU A 15 5.37 -4.02 10.74
C LEU A 15 5.64 -4.78 12.04
N ALA A 16 6.85 -5.33 12.20
CA ALA A 16 7.25 -6.04 13.41
C ALA A 16 7.14 -5.13 14.64
N SER A 17 7.65 -3.90 14.54
CA SER A 17 7.55 -2.88 15.59
C SER A 17 6.10 -2.54 15.96
N ASN A 18 5.21 -2.43 14.96
CA ASN A 18 3.78 -2.19 15.21
C ASN A 18 3.13 -3.37 15.96
N MET A 19 3.48 -4.59 15.60
CA MET A 19 2.98 -5.81 16.26
C MET A 19 3.47 -5.90 17.71
N ASP A 20 4.76 -5.64 17.96
CA ASP A 20 5.35 -5.64 19.29
C ASP A 20 4.74 -4.58 20.21
N ARG A 21 4.28 -3.46 19.64
CA ARG A 21 3.56 -2.39 20.34
C ARG A 21 2.07 -2.72 20.58
N GLY A 22 1.61 -3.90 20.17
CA GLY A 22 0.24 -4.36 20.37
C GLY A 22 -0.79 -3.75 19.42
N ILE A 23 -0.35 -3.10 18.33
CA ILE A 23 -1.26 -2.57 17.29
C ILE A 23 -1.93 -3.77 16.61
N GLN A 24 -3.26 -3.78 16.57
CA GLN A 24 -4.05 -4.92 16.06
C GLN A 24 -4.49 -4.76 14.60
N ASP A 25 -4.54 -3.54 14.08
CA ASP A 25 -4.94 -3.25 12.70
C ASP A 25 -3.69 -3.04 11.83
N TYR A 26 -3.14 -4.15 11.33
CA TYR A 26 -1.95 -4.17 10.46
C TYR A 26 -2.14 -5.07 9.22
N GLN A 27 -3.36 -5.54 8.97
CA GLN A 27 -3.63 -6.56 7.95
C GLN A 27 -3.34 -6.05 6.53
N LEU A 28 -3.62 -4.78 6.27
CA LEU A 28 -3.34 -4.15 4.98
C LEU A 28 -1.84 -4.00 4.76
N GLU A 29 -1.13 -3.48 5.76
CA GLU A 29 0.30 -3.26 5.75
C GLU A 29 1.05 -4.58 5.61
N ALA A 30 0.61 -5.65 6.30
CA ALA A 30 1.18 -6.98 6.18
C ALA A 30 1.01 -7.57 4.78
N ALA A 31 -0.18 -7.42 4.18
CA ALA A 31 -0.43 -7.87 2.80
C ALA A 31 0.43 -7.10 1.78
N ILE A 32 0.58 -5.77 1.96
CA ILE A 32 1.47 -4.93 1.14
C ILE A 32 2.92 -5.39 1.31
N GLY A 33 3.37 -5.59 2.55
CA GLY A 33 4.72 -6.04 2.87
C GLY A 33 5.05 -7.40 2.24
N LYS A 34 4.13 -8.36 2.29
CA LYS A 34 4.29 -9.69 1.68
C LYS A 34 4.44 -9.61 0.16
N VAL A 35 3.57 -8.84 -0.51
CA VAL A 35 3.64 -8.66 -1.98
C VAL A 35 4.94 -7.95 -2.36
N ALA A 36 5.28 -6.85 -1.69
CA ALA A 36 6.48 -6.08 -1.96
C ALA A 36 7.75 -6.92 -1.75
N ALA A 37 7.85 -7.64 -0.63
CA ALA A 37 9.03 -8.45 -0.31
C ALA A 37 9.27 -9.56 -1.32
N SER A 38 8.22 -10.33 -1.66
CA SER A 38 8.33 -11.44 -2.60
C SER A 38 8.71 -10.98 -4.02
N GLU A 39 8.18 -9.85 -4.48
CA GLU A 39 8.47 -9.34 -5.83
C GLU A 39 9.79 -8.59 -5.91
N ASN A 40 10.16 -7.85 -4.86
CA ASN A 40 11.46 -7.20 -4.79
C ASN A 40 12.58 -8.23 -4.72
N ALA A 41 12.43 -9.29 -3.92
CA ALA A 41 13.41 -10.37 -3.85
C ALA A 41 13.56 -11.08 -5.20
N TRP A 42 12.44 -11.42 -5.86
CA TRP A 42 12.44 -11.98 -7.21
C TRP A 42 13.20 -11.09 -8.20
N TRP A 43 12.86 -9.80 -8.26
CA TRP A 43 13.51 -8.87 -9.18
C TRP A 43 14.99 -8.68 -8.86
N VAL A 44 15.38 -8.58 -7.59
CA VAL A 44 16.80 -8.48 -7.21
C VAL A 44 17.57 -9.73 -7.64
N CYS A 45 17.01 -10.93 -7.47
CA CYS A 45 17.67 -12.16 -7.91
C CYS A 45 17.79 -12.24 -9.44
N ASP A 46 16.75 -11.83 -10.16
CA ASP A 46 16.72 -11.78 -11.63
C ASP A 46 17.80 -10.84 -12.18
N GLU A 47 17.88 -9.61 -11.65
CA GLU A 47 18.92 -8.65 -12.01
C GLU A 47 20.33 -9.14 -11.64
N ALA A 48 20.47 -9.84 -10.51
CA ALA A 48 21.75 -10.43 -10.11
C ALA A 48 22.21 -11.49 -11.13
N ILE A 49 21.31 -12.36 -11.61
CA ILE A 49 21.60 -13.33 -12.68
C ILE A 49 22.02 -12.59 -13.96
N GLN A 50 21.26 -11.56 -14.35
CA GLN A 50 21.53 -10.79 -15.55
C GLN A 50 22.91 -10.12 -15.52
N LEU A 51 23.31 -9.57 -14.36
CA LEU A 51 24.64 -8.96 -14.16
C LEU A 51 25.79 -9.98 -14.24
N HIS A 52 25.57 -11.23 -13.83
CA HIS A 52 26.56 -12.30 -13.94
C HIS A 52 26.61 -12.93 -15.34
N GLY A 53 25.69 -12.55 -16.25
CA GLY A 53 25.59 -13.12 -17.59
C GLY A 53 25.44 -14.64 -17.55
N GLY A 54 26.16 -15.35 -18.43
CA GLY A 54 26.11 -16.82 -18.47
C GLY A 54 26.45 -17.49 -17.14
N MET A 55 27.35 -16.90 -16.32
CA MET A 55 27.70 -17.46 -15.01
C MET A 55 26.53 -17.42 -14.02
N GLY A 56 25.61 -16.46 -14.15
CA GLY A 56 24.43 -16.37 -13.30
C GLY A 56 23.46 -17.54 -13.48
N PHE A 57 23.51 -18.21 -14.64
CA PHE A 57 22.75 -19.42 -14.93
C PHE A 57 23.45 -20.70 -14.44
N MET A 58 24.76 -20.62 -14.17
CA MET A 58 25.56 -21.76 -13.74
C MET A 58 25.37 -22.04 -12.24
N THR A 59 25.35 -23.31 -11.87
CA THR A 59 25.07 -23.78 -10.51
C THR A 59 26.09 -23.31 -9.46
N GLU A 60 27.31 -23.02 -9.91
CA GLU A 60 28.47 -22.64 -9.11
C GLU A 60 28.26 -21.30 -8.39
N THR A 61 27.52 -20.38 -8.99
CA THR A 61 27.17 -19.10 -8.35
C THR A 61 26.05 -19.24 -7.32
N GLY A 62 25.24 -20.31 -7.42
CA GLY A 62 24.07 -20.53 -6.58
C GLY A 62 22.87 -19.61 -6.87
N LEU A 63 22.98 -18.65 -7.79
CA LEU A 63 21.90 -17.69 -8.09
C LEU A 63 20.65 -18.38 -8.68
N GLU A 64 20.84 -19.38 -9.56
CA GLU A 64 19.74 -20.15 -10.13
C GLU A 64 18.89 -20.86 -9.05
N ARG A 65 19.55 -21.34 -7.99
CA ARG A 65 18.89 -21.98 -6.86
C ARG A 65 18.06 -20.99 -6.07
N VAL A 66 18.63 -19.83 -5.73
CA VAL A 66 17.89 -18.77 -5.04
C VAL A 66 16.69 -18.33 -5.86
N MET A 67 16.84 -18.18 -7.18
CA MET A 67 15.74 -17.82 -8.08
C MET A 67 14.60 -18.86 -8.04
N ARG A 68 14.93 -20.16 -8.06
CA ARG A 68 13.94 -21.24 -7.92
C ARG A 68 13.24 -21.18 -6.57
N ASP A 69 13.98 -20.98 -5.49
CA ASP A 69 13.44 -20.89 -4.13
C ASP A 69 12.51 -19.68 -3.98
N LEU A 70 12.83 -18.55 -4.60
CA LEU A 70 12.02 -17.33 -4.54
C LEU A 70 10.66 -17.46 -5.25
N ARG A 71 10.52 -18.39 -6.20
CA ARG A 71 9.31 -18.48 -7.03
C ARG A 71 8.04 -18.73 -6.22
N ILE A 72 8.13 -19.54 -5.17
CA ILE A 72 6.98 -19.95 -4.36
C ILE A 72 6.43 -18.82 -3.50
N PHE A 73 7.27 -17.84 -3.11
CA PHE A 73 6.88 -16.74 -2.22
C PHE A 73 5.78 -15.84 -2.80
N ARG A 74 5.66 -15.80 -4.13
CA ARG A 74 4.59 -15.06 -4.83
C ARG A 74 3.26 -15.81 -4.87
N ILE A 75 3.23 -17.08 -4.47
CA ILE A 75 2.08 -17.99 -4.59
C ILE A 75 1.53 -18.38 -3.22
N PHE A 76 2.38 -18.86 -2.32
CA PHE A 76 1.96 -19.34 -1.00
C PHE A 76 1.59 -18.19 -0.05
N GLU A 77 1.01 -18.51 1.12
CA GLU A 77 0.54 -17.53 2.11
C GLU A 77 -0.38 -16.46 1.49
N GLY A 78 -1.18 -16.89 0.50
CA GLY A 78 -2.00 -16.07 -0.38
C GLY A 78 -1.24 -15.52 -1.59
N ALA A 79 -1.68 -15.92 -2.79
CA ALA A 79 -1.08 -15.48 -4.05
C ALA A 79 -1.11 -13.94 -4.16
N ASN A 80 -0.06 -13.35 -4.73
CA ASN A 80 0.08 -11.88 -4.75
C ASN A 80 -1.09 -11.16 -5.42
N ASP A 81 -1.73 -11.77 -6.43
CA ASP A 81 -2.91 -11.20 -7.09
C ASP A 81 -4.13 -11.17 -6.15
N VAL A 82 -4.31 -12.22 -5.34
CA VAL A 82 -5.33 -12.26 -4.29
C VAL A 82 -5.03 -11.22 -3.21
N MET A 83 -3.76 -11.07 -2.82
CA MET A 83 -3.34 -10.07 -1.82
C MET A 83 -3.57 -8.63 -2.31
N ARG A 84 -3.28 -8.33 -3.57
CA ARG A 84 -3.58 -7.02 -4.17
C ARG A 84 -5.08 -6.71 -4.14
N LEU A 85 -5.90 -7.70 -4.47
CA LEU A 85 -7.35 -7.56 -4.41
C LEU A 85 -7.83 -7.34 -2.97
N PHE A 86 -7.28 -8.09 -2.01
CA PHE A 86 -7.56 -7.89 -0.59
C PHE A 86 -7.21 -6.47 -0.14
N VAL A 87 -6.01 -5.97 -0.45
CA VAL A 87 -5.58 -4.60 -0.10
C VAL A 87 -6.52 -3.56 -0.69
N ALA A 88 -6.82 -3.68 -1.99
CA ALA A 88 -7.69 -2.73 -2.68
C ALA A 88 -9.11 -2.72 -2.09
N LEU A 89 -9.69 -3.89 -1.82
CA LEU A 89 -11.06 -4.01 -1.33
C LEU A 89 -11.21 -3.60 0.12
N THR A 90 -10.33 -4.10 0.99
CA THR A 90 -10.35 -3.76 2.42
C THR A 90 -10.09 -2.27 2.60
N GLY A 91 -9.11 -1.70 1.88
CA GLY A 91 -8.87 -0.26 1.86
C GLY A 91 -10.06 0.55 1.35
N ALA A 92 -10.68 0.14 0.24
CA ALA A 92 -11.88 0.80 -0.30
C ALA A 92 -13.09 0.68 0.64
N GLN A 93 -13.25 -0.42 1.37
CA GLN A 93 -14.29 -0.58 2.39
C GLN A 93 -14.11 0.39 3.55
N HIS A 94 -12.88 0.58 4.04
CA HIS A 94 -12.57 1.58 5.06
C HIS A 94 -12.90 3.00 4.59
N ALA A 95 -12.45 3.37 3.39
CA ALA A 95 -12.78 4.66 2.79
C ALA A 95 -14.30 4.85 2.59
N GLY A 96 -15.01 3.81 2.13
CA GLY A 96 -16.45 3.82 1.94
C GLY A 96 -17.24 4.01 3.24
N LYS A 97 -16.84 3.35 4.33
CA LYS A 97 -17.44 3.56 5.67
C LYS A 97 -17.25 5.00 6.14
N HIS A 98 -16.05 5.57 5.96
CA HIS A 98 -15.76 6.96 6.31
C HIS A 98 -16.61 7.97 5.50
N LEU A 99 -16.76 7.76 4.18
CA LEU A 99 -17.62 8.59 3.34
C LEU A 99 -19.10 8.52 3.76
N GLN A 100 -19.59 7.33 4.13
CA GLN A 100 -20.95 7.15 4.65
C GLN A 100 -21.17 7.89 5.97
N GLN A 101 -20.19 7.85 6.87
CA GLN A 101 -20.26 8.57 8.14
C GLN A 101 -20.38 10.07 7.90
N VAL A 102 -19.48 10.64 7.09
CA VAL A 102 -19.56 12.07 6.76
C VAL A 102 -20.90 12.41 6.13
N ALA A 103 -21.41 11.62 5.17
CA ALA A 103 -22.71 11.88 4.56
C ALA A 103 -23.88 11.87 5.56
N LYS A 104 -23.83 11.04 6.62
CA LYS A 104 -24.82 11.04 7.71
C LYS A 104 -24.71 12.31 8.54
N ASP A 105 -23.49 12.74 8.88
CA ASP A 105 -23.24 13.95 9.67
C ASP A 105 -23.75 15.21 8.94
N ILE A 106 -23.60 15.26 7.61
CA ILE A 106 -24.18 16.33 6.77
C ILE A 106 -25.71 16.35 6.88
N LYS A 107 -26.35 15.18 6.75
CA LYS A 107 -27.82 15.05 6.81
C LYS A 107 -28.39 15.37 8.20
N ALA A 108 -27.60 15.19 9.26
CA ALA A 108 -27.98 15.51 10.63
C ALA A 108 -27.97 17.02 10.95
N GLY A 109 -27.73 17.90 9.97
CA GLY A 109 -27.84 19.35 10.15
C GLY A 109 -26.64 20.00 10.86
N ALA A 110 -25.52 19.29 11.00
CA ALA A 110 -24.27 19.83 11.53
C ALA A 110 -23.57 20.73 10.50
N ILE A 111 -24.18 21.88 10.18
CA ILE A 111 -23.65 22.85 9.19
C ILE A 111 -22.37 23.53 9.69
N GLY A 112 -22.17 23.63 11.01
CA GLY A 112 -20.95 24.20 11.63
C GLY A 112 -19.70 23.33 11.47
N THR A 113 -19.83 22.00 11.48
CA THR A 113 -18.73 21.07 11.17
C THR A 113 -18.47 20.96 9.66
N LEU A 114 -19.49 21.23 8.85
CA LEU A 114 -19.47 21.17 7.39
C LEU A 114 -18.45 22.14 6.78
N PHE A 115 -18.39 23.39 7.25
CA PHE A 115 -17.40 24.36 6.76
C PHE A 115 -15.97 23.91 7.09
N GLY A 116 -15.73 23.38 8.30
CA GLY A 116 -14.42 22.87 8.70
C GLY A 116 -13.98 21.61 7.94
N GLN A 117 -14.89 20.68 7.65
CA GLN A 117 -14.59 19.43 6.93
C GLN A 117 -14.57 19.59 5.40
N VAL A 118 -15.47 20.39 4.83
CA VAL A 118 -15.48 20.69 3.39
C VAL A 118 -14.29 21.55 3.03
N ILE A 119 -13.89 22.51 3.87
CA ILE A 119 -12.59 23.20 3.71
C ILE A 119 -11.47 22.18 3.84
N LYS A 120 -11.41 21.33 4.88
CA LYS A 120 -10.36 20.29 5.01
C LYS A 120 -10.29 19.32 3.80
N ARG A 121 -11.39 19.02 3.12
CA ARG A 121 -11.42 18.20 1.90
C ARG A 121 -11.09 18.99 0.62
N ALA A 122 -11.58 20.22 0.50
CA ALA A 122 -11.36 21.08 -0.67
C ALA A 122 -9.96 21.74 -0.67
N THR A 123 -9.37 21.99 0.49
CA THR A 123 -7.99 22.47 0.67
C THR A 123 -6.97 21.34 0.84
N GLY A 124 -7.40 20.07 0.72
CA GLY A 124 -6.50 18.92 0.71
C GLY A 124 -5.81 18.62 2.05
N ARG A 125 -6.44 18.89 3.19
CA ARG A 125 -5.84 18.78 4.52
C ARG A 125 -6.44 17.67 5.41
N SER A 126 -6.85 16.53 4.86
CA SER A 126 -7.60 15.53 5.64
C SER A 126 -7.28 14.04 5.47
N THR A 127 -6.03 13.65 5.16
CA THR A 127 -5.60 12.23 5.31
C THR A 127 -4.33 12.00 6.13
N GLY A 128 -3.75 13.03 6.76
CA GLY A 128 -2.71 12.87 7.78
C GLY A 128 -1.45 13.68 7.51
N GLY A 129 -1.10 14.53 8.47
CA GLY A 129 0.22 15.13 8.71
C GLY A 129 0.74 16.11 7.66
N ASP A 130 1.04 17.35 8.08
CA ASP A 130 2.19 18.03 7.50
C ASP A 130 3.40 17.14 7.81
N PHE A 131 3.80 16.30 6.86
CA PHE A 131 4.96 15.39 7.03
C PHE A 131 6.22 16.18 7.38
N GLU A 132 6.27 17.47 7.05
CA GLU A 132 7.31 18.44 7.44
C GLU A 132 7.63 18.42 8.94
N ALA A 133 6.66 18.10 9.81
CA ALA A 133 6.89 18.04 11.26
C ALA A 133 7.53 16.72 11.74
N VAL A 134 7.55 15.69 10.90
CA VAL A 134 7.97 14.32 11.24
C VAL A 134 9.19 13.87 10.44
N VAL A 135 9.47 14.51 9.31
CA VAL A 135 10.61 14.19 8.43
C VAL A 135 11.79 15.11 8.70
N ASP A 136 12.99 14.61 8.43
CA ASP A 136 14.21 15.42 8.44
C ASP A 136 14.11 16.56 7.41
N PRO A 137 14.65 17.77 7.69
CA PRO A 137 14.65 18.88 6.73
C PRO A 137 15.17 18.53 5.34
N ALA A 138 16.09 17.59 5.21
CA ALA A 138 16.62 17.13 3.93
C ALA A 138 15.60 16.32 3.09
N LEU A 139 14.54 15.80 3.71
CA LEU A 139 13.53 14.95 3.07
C LEU A 139 12.18 15.64 2.85
N VAL A 140 12.08 16.93 3.17
CA VAL A 140 10.83 17.71 3.06
C VAL A 140 10.25 17.66 1.64
N GLU A 141 11.09 17.76 0.61
CA GLU A 141 10.62 17.75 -0.77
C GLU A 141 10.02 16.38 -1.16
N SER A 142 10.71 15.29 -0.82
CA SER A 142 10.18 13.94 -1.03
C SER A 142 8.90 13.68 -0.23
N ALA A 143 8.77 14.28 0.95
CA ALA A 143 7.56 14.19 1.76
C ALA A 143 6.36 14.91 1.12
N LYS A 144 6.59 16.05 0.45
CA LYS A 144 5.57 16.75 -0.33
C LYS A 144 5.13 15.94 -1.55
N GLU A 145 6.06 15.31 -2.24
CA GLU A 145 5.75 14.41 -3.36
C GLU A 145 4.87 13.24 -2.89
N LEU A 146 5.23 12.61 -1.76
CA LEU A 146 4.44 11.54 -1.14
C LEU A 146 3.02 12.01 -0.80
N ASP A 147 2.88 13.18 -0.18
CA ASP A 147 1.57 13.77 0.13
C ASP A 147 0.72 14.00 -1.12
N SER A 148 1.34 14.48 -2.21
CA SER A 148 0.67 14.63 -3.51
C SER A 148 0.15 13.28 -4.03
N CYS A 149 0.98 12.24 -4.00
CA CYS A 149 0.57 10.90 -4.43
C CYS A 149 -0.57 10.34 -3.57
N ILE A 150 -0.53 10.52 -2.24
CA ILE A 150 -1.59 10.10 -1.33
C ILE A 150 -2.90 10.82 -1.65
N LYS A 151 -2.84 12.13 -1.93
CA LYS A 151 -4.02 12.93 -2.32
C LYS A 151 -4.62 12.46 -3.64
N GLU A 152 -3.81 12.19 -4.65
CA GLU A 152 -4.29 11.70 -5.95
C GLU A 152 -4.89 10.30 -5.84
N PHE A 153 -4.26 9.41 -5.07
CA PHE A 153 -4.79 8.09 -4.77
C PHE A 153 -6.15 8.18 -4.07
N GLY A 154 -6.24 9.00 -3.01
CA GLY A 154 -7.49 9.24 -2.27
C GLY A 154 -8.61 9.75 -3.18
N LYS A 155 -8.35 10.79 -3.99
CA LYS A 155 -9.31 11.33 -4.97
C LYS A 155 -9.79 10.26 -5.95
N THR A 156 -8.89 9.39 -6.39
CA THR A 156 -9.22 8.30 -7.33
C THR A 156 -10.13 7.27 -6.68
N ILE A 157 -9.81 6.84 -5.45
CA ILE A 157 -10.64 5.91 -4.68
C ILE A 157 -12.04 6.51 -4.42
N GLU A 158 -12.13 7.78 -4.02
CA GLU A 158 -13.42 8.45 -3.82
C GLU A 158 -14.26 8.49 -5.11
N LYS A 159 -13.67 8.86 -6.24
CA LYS A 159 -14.34 8.84 -7.55
C LYS A 159 -14.87 7.45 -7.91
N LEU A 160 -14.07 6.40 -7.71
CA LEU A 160 -14.46 5.03 -7.98
C LEU A 160 -15.59 4.56 -7.06
N LEU A 161 -15.50 4.85 -5.75
CA LEU A 161 -16.54 4.55 -4.78
C LEU A 161 -17.86 5.26 -5.08
N MET A 162 -17.81 6.53 -5.52
CA MET A 162 -19.01 7.26 -5.92
C MET A 162 -19.65 6.69 -7.19
N LYS A 163 -18.82 6.34 -8.19
CA LYS A 163 -19.28 5.82 -9.48
C LYS A 163 -19.90 4.43 -9.35
N TYR A 164 -19.27 3.53 -8.59
CA TYR A 164 -19.65 2.12 -8.56
C TYR A 164 -20.35 1.68 -7.25
N ARG A 165 -20.30 2.47 -6.17
CA ARG A 165 -20.93 2.21 -4.87
C ARG A 165 -20.72 0.76 -4.39
N LYS A 166 -21.80 0.04 -4.05
CA LYS A 166 -21.76 -1.37 -3.63
C LYS A 166 -21.38 -2.33 -4.77
N GLY A 167 -21.41 -1.86 -6.02
CA GLY A 167 -21.06 -2.64 -7.20
C GLY A 167 -19.62 -3.13 -7.20
N ILE A 168 -18.66 -2.37 -6.63
CA ILE A 168 -17.24 -2.76 -6.55
C ILE A 168 -17.05 -4.14 -5.91
N ILE A 169 -17.79 -4.43 -4.83
CA ILE A 169 -17.73 -5.74 -4.15
C ILE A 169 -18.36 -6.84 -5.01
N GLY A 170 -19.37 -6.49 -5.81
CA GLY A 170 -20.04 -7.42 -6.74
C GLY A 170 -19.22 -7.79 -7.98
N TRP A 171 -18.20 -7.00 -8.33
CA TRP A 171 -17.22 -7.39 -9.36
C TRP A 171 -16.26 -8.46 -8.83
N PHE A 172 -15.90 -8.39 -7.55
CA PHE A 172 -15.02 -9.35 -6.89
C PHE A 172 -15.64 -10.75 -6.77
N LYS A 173 -16.91 -10.84 -6.37
CA LYS A 173 -17.65 -12.12 -6.30
C LYS A 173 -17.83 -12.83 -7.66
N ARG A 174 -17.47 -12.18 -8.77
CA ARG A 174 -17.54 -12.74 -10.12
C ARG A 174 -16.18 -13.20 -10.65
N LEU A 175 -15.08 -12.83 -9.99
CA LEU A 175 -13.72 -13.18 -10.39
C LEU A 175 -13.22 -14.47 -9.72
N PHE A 176 -13.98 -15.01 -8.78
CA PHE A 176 -13.80 -16.28 -8.07
C PHE A 176 -15.15 -16.99 -7.96
#